data_AF-A0A3A1WPU3-F1
#
_entry.id   AF-A0A3A1WPU3-F1
#
_cell.length_a   1.000
_cell.length_b   1.000
_cell.length_c   1.000
_cell.angle_alpha   90.00
_cell.angle_beta   90.00
_cell.angle_gamma   90.00
#
_symmetry.space_group_name_H-M   'P 1'
#
loop_
_entity.id
_entity.type
_entity.pdbx_description
1 polymer ?
#
loop_
_entity_poly.entity_id
_entity_poly.type
_entity_poly.pdbx_seq_one_letter_code
_entity_poly.pdbx_strand_id
1 'polypeptide(L)'
;MSQTNLSDGALSILVFAAYHSLVSGETVTRVVLDDGKGHKADAEGVREMEEAGLLDPEGGRGLLTDAGRERLDRVIDTLRQAA
;
A
#
# COMPACT_ATOMS: atom_id res chain seq x y z
N MET A 1 15.34 5.92 -14.32
CA MET A 1 14.78 5.48 -13.04
C MET A 1 13.95 4.25 -13.34
N SER A 2 14.34 3.08 -12.82
CA SER A 2 13.64 1.83 -13.10
C SER A 2 12.24 1.90 -12.50
N GLN A 3 11.22 1.92 -13.36
CA GLN A 3 9.87 1.62 -12.91
C GLN A 3 9.86 0.14 -12.59
N THR A 4 10.09 -0.22 -11.32
CA THR A 4 9.82 -1.59 -10.87
C THR A 4 8.31 -1.77 -10.99
N ASN A 5 7.88 -2.58 -11.94
CA ASN A 5 6.48 -2.97 -12.04
C ASN A 5 6.18 -3.82 -10.80
N LEU A 6 5.44 -3.23 -9.85
CA LEU A 6 4.92 -3.95 -8.69
C LEU A 6 3.98 -5.06 -9.18
N SER A 7 4.03 -6.22 -8.53
CA SER A 7 3.08 -7.30 -8.76
C SER A 7 1.68 -6.93 -8.29
N ASP A 8 0.67 -7.68 -8.72
CA ASP A 8 -0.70 -7.52 -8.21
C ASP A 8 -0.78 -7.72 -6.69
N GLY A 9 0.11 -8.54 -6.12
CA GLY A 9 0.25 -8.71 -4.66
C GLY A 9 0.65 -7.40 -3.99
N ALA A 10 1.70 -6.74 -4.47
CA ALA A 10 2.13 -5.43 -3.98
C ALA A 10 1.07 -4.33 -4.26
N LEU A 11 0.45 -4.33 -5.44
CA LEU A 11 -0.62 -3.38 -5.78
C LEU A 11 -1.84 -3.55 -4.86
N SER A 12 -2.18 -4.77 -4.46
CA SER A 12 -3.32 -5.02 -3.55
C SER A 12 -3.17 -4.30 -2.21
N ILE A 13 -1.95 -4.13 -1.72
CA ILE A 13 -1.64 -3.39 -0.47
C ILE A 13 -1.96 -1.91 -0.64
N LEU A 14 -1.55 -1.31 -1.78
CA LEU A 14 -1.88 0.08 -2.11
C LEU A 14 -3.38 0.28 -2.31
N VAL A 15 -4.05 -0.65 -2.97
CA VAL A 15 -5.51 -0.62 -3.19
C VAL A 15 -6.25 -0.71 -1.86
N PHE A 16 -5.81 -1.57 -0.94
CA PHE A 16 -6.38 -1.68 0.39
C PHE A 16 -6.23 -0.37 1.18
N ALA A 17 -5.05 0.26 1.14
CA ALA A 17 -4.85 1.57 1.72
C ALA A 17 -5.75 2.64 1.07
N ALA A 18 -5.89 2.62 -0.27
CA ALA A 18 -6.72 3.56 -1.01
C ALA A 18 -8.20 3.44 -0.64
N TYR A 19 -8.71 2.22 -0.54
CA TYR A 19 -10.06 1.96 -0.05
C TYR A 19 -10.30 2.61 1.31
N HIS A 20 -9.38 2.41 2.27
CA HIS A 20 -9.52 2.98 3.60
C HIS A 20 -9.46 4.51 3.59
N SER A 21 -8.55 5.12 2.83
CA SER A 21 -8.49 6.58 2.68
C SER A 21 -9.77 7.17 2.06
N LEU A 22 -10.34 6.50 1.05
CA LEU A 22 -11.57 6.93 0.41
C LEU A 22 -12.78 6.85 1.34
N VAL A 23 -12.86 5.81 2.17
CA VAL A 23 -13.94 5.62 3.14
C VAL A 23 -13.82 6.59 4.33
N SER A 24 -12.61 6.80 4.85
CA SER A 24 -12.41 7.67 6.03
C SER A 24 -12.31 9.15 5.69
N GLY A 25 -11.87 9.51 4.47
CA GLY A 25 -11.49 10.87 4.10
C GLY A 25 -10.12 11.30 4.64
N GLU A 26 -9.40 10.40 5.32
CA GLU A 26 -8.07 10.66 5.91
C GLU A 26 -6.96 9.97 5.11
N THR A 27 -5.76 10.55 5.11
CA THR A 27 -4.59 9.92 4.51
C THR A 27 -4.11 8.74 5.35
N VAL A 28 -4.21 7.52 4.80
CA VAL A 28 -3.62 6.33 5.42
C VAL A 28 -2.10 6.45 5.43
N THR A 29 -1.50 6.29 6.62
CA THR A 29 -0.04 6.28 6.82
C THR A 29 0.49 4.89 7.17
N ARG A 30 -0.38 3.98 7.63
CA ARG A 30 0.00 2.64 8.06
C ARG A 30 -1.03 1.62 7.61
N VAL A 31 -0.55 0.51 7.06
CA VAL A 31 -1.36 -0.60 6.55
C VAL A 31 -1.26 -1.80 7.49
N VAL A 32 -2.35 -2.53 7.68
CA VAL A 32 -2.34 -3.80 8.42
C VAL A 32 -1.83 -4.89 7.48
N LEU A 33 -0.73 -5.54 7.86
CA LEU A 33 -0.12 -6.64 7.08
C LEU A 33 -0.50 -8.01 7.64
N ASP A 34 -0.80 -8.10 8.93
CA ASP A 34 -1.32 -9.28 9.59
C ASP A 34 -2.36 -8.83 10.62
N ASP A 35 -3.62 -9.24 10.43
CA ASP A 35 -4.71 -8.86 11.32
C ASP A 35 -4.81 -9.76 12.57
N GLY A 36 -3.98 -10.80 12.65
CA GLY A 36 -4.00 -11.80 13.73
C GLY A 36 -5.24 -12.69 13.73
N LYS A 37 -6.12 -12.58 12.72
CA LYS A 37 -7.35 -13.36 12.52
C LYS A 37 -7.28 -14.30 11.31
N GLY A 38 -6.10 -14.39 10.69
CA GLY A 38 -5.82 -15.25 9.54
C GLY A 38 -5.74 -14.51 8.21
N HIS A 39 -6.01 -13.20 8.17
CA HIS A 39 -5.78 -12.40 6.96
C HIS A 39 -4.39 -11.78 7.03
N LYS A 40 -3.60 -12.04 5.99
CA LYS A 40 -2.28 -11.45 5.83
C LYS A 40 -2.15 -10.84 4.45
N ALA A 41 -1.44 -9.73 4.37
CA ALA A 41 -0.94 -9.21 3.11
C ALA A 41 -0.04 -10.25 2.45
N ASP A 42 0.00 -10.22 1.12
CA ASP A 42 0.88 -11.09 0.36
C ASP A 42 2.34 -10.84 0.73
N ALA A 43 3.07 -11.88 1.16
CA ALA A 43 4.41 -11.73 1.71
C ALA A 43 5.42 -11.27 0.64
N GLU A 44 5.23 -11.72 -0.61
CA GLU A 44 6.05 -11.27 -1.74
C GLU A 44 5.76 -9.81 -2.08
N GLY A 45 4.49 -9.42 -2.13
CA GLY A 45 4.07 -8.03 -2.31
C GLY A 45 4.59 -7.08 -1.23
N VAL A 46 4.64 -7.52 0.04
CA VAL A 46 5.27 -6.74 1.13
C VAL A 46 6.76 -6.55 0.85
N ARG A 47 7.49 -7.61 0.47
CA ARG A 47 8.91 -7.53 0.13
C ARG A 47 9.17 -6.59 -1.04
N GLU A 48 8.35 -6.66 -2.09
CA GLU A 48 8.47 -5.75 -3.24
C GLU A 48 8.26 -4.28 -2.84
N MET A 49 7.28 -4.01 -1.97
CA MET A 49 7.01 -2.66 -1.47
C MET A 49 8.18 -2.13 -0.61
N GLU A 50 8.81 -3.00 0.19
CA GLU A 50 10.01 -2.68 0.97
C GLU A 50 11.22 -2.43 0.06
N GLU A 51 11.51 -3.33 -0.89
CA GLU A 51 12.60 -3.17 -1.86
C GLU A 51 12.44 -1.94 -2.75
N ALA A 52 11.19 -1.55 -3.05
CA ALA A 52 10.86 -0.32 -3.77
C ALA A 52 10.94 0.95 -2.90
N GLY A 53 11.21 0.82 -1.59
CA GLY A 53 11.28 1.93 -0.64
C GLY A 53 9.93 2.60 -0.39
N LEU A 54 8.82 1.88 -0.58
CA LEU A 54 7.45 2.39 -0.43
C LEU A 54 6.84 2.07 0.94
N LEU A 55 7.37 1.06 1.64
CA LEU A 55 6.81 0.58 2.89
C LEU A 55 7.90 0.03 3.81
N ASP A 56 7.86 0.41 5.09
CA ASP A 56 8.70 -0.15 6.14
C ASP A 56 7.86 -1.12 6.99
N PRO A 57 8.15 -2.43 7.00
CA PRO A 57 7.41 -3.40 7.80
C PRO A 57 7.75 -3.28 9.30
N GLU A 58 6.71 -3.05 10.12
CA GLU A 58 6.75 -2.96 11.59
C GLU A 58 5.87 -4.07 12.19
N GLY A 59 6.37 -5.32 12.18
CA GLY A 59 5.63 -6.47 12.69
C GLY A 59 4.36 -6.76 11.87
N GLY A 60 3.19 -6.70 12.51
CA GLY A 60 1.90 -6.92 11.84
C GLY A 60 1.38 -5.72 11.02
N ARG A 61 2.16 -4.64 10.92
CA ARG A 61 1.78 -3.43 10.19
C ARG A 61 2.92 -2.97 9.29
N GLY A 62 2.61 -2.20 8.26
CA GLY A 62 3.58 -1.55 7.38
C GLY A 62 3.39 -0.05 7.39
N LEU A 63 4.44 0.70 7.69
CA LEU A 63 4.43 2.16 7.62
C LEU A 63 4.72 2.57 6.16
N LEU A 64 3.85 3.38 5.56
CA LEU A 64 4.13 3.95 4.25
C LEU A 64 5.22 5.02 4.38
N THR A 65 6.26 4.90 3.57
CA THR A 65 7.28 5.95 3.43
C THR A 65 6.68 7.18 2.74
N ASP A 66 7.43 8.27 2.66
CA ASP A 66 7.02 9.43 1.84
C ASP A 66 6.71 9.02 0.39
N ALA A 67 7.59 8.22 -0.22
CA ALA A 67 7.39 7.71 -1.57
C ALA A 67 6.16 6.77 -1.67
N GLY A 68 5.91 5.98 -0.62
CA GLY A 68 4.71 5.15 -0.49
C GLY A 68 3.43 5.97 -0.48
N ARG A 69 3.41 7.07 0.28
CA ARG A 69 2.28 8.00 0.35
C ARG A 69 2.04 8.71 -0.97
N GLU A 70 3.09 9.22 -1.62
CA GLU A 70 2.98 9.81 -2.95
C GLU A 70 2.49 8.81 -4.01
N ARG A 71 2.83 7.53 -3.86
CA ARG A 71 2.29 6.47 -4.73
C ARG A 71 0.81 6.22 -4.43
N LEU A 72 0.42 6.17 -3.16
CA LEU A 72 -0.97 6.00 -2.74
C LEU A 72 -1.86 7.13 -3.27
N ASP A 73 -1.43 8.38 -3.16
CA ASP A 73 -2.18 9.54 -3.65
C ASP A 73 -2.43 9.43 -5.17
N ARG A 74 -1.42 9.03 -5.95
CA ARG A 74 -1.58 8.78 -7.40
C ARG A 74 -2.58 7.67 -7.72
N VAL A 75 -2.63 6.61 -6.90
CA VAL A 75 -3.62 5.54 -7.07
C VAL A 75 -5.03 6.08 -6.82
N ILE A 76 -5.22 6.84 -5.73
CA ILE A 76 -6.52 7.46 -5.40
C ILE A 76 -6.96 8.42 -6.50
N ASP A 77 -6.05 9.26 -7.01
CA ASP A 77 -6.35 10.19 -8.10
C ASP A 77 -6.74 9.46 -9.38
N THR A 78 -6.06 8.36 -9.71
CA THR A 78 -6.42 7.51 -10.86
C THR A 78 -7.82 6.92 -10.70
N LEU A 79 -8.16 6.40 -9.51
CA LEU A 79 -9.49 5.87 -9.21
C LEU A 79 -10.57 6.94 -9.36
N ARG A 80 -10.31 8.17 -8.90
CA ARG A 80 -11.25 9.31 -9.03
C ARG A 80 -11.43 9.74 -10.48
N GLN A 81 -10.38 9.69 -11.30
CA GLN A 81 -10.45 10.05 -12.72
C GLN A 81 -11.17 8.99 -13.57
N ALA A 82 -11.18 7.73 -13.13
CA ALA A 82 -11.82 6.62 -13.82
C ALA A 82 -13.32 6.47 -13.53
N ALA A 83 -13.84 7.14 -12.50
CA ALA A 83 -15.24 7.11 -12.08
C ALA A 83 -16.09 8.15 -12.83
#